data_AF-A0A0H1B2W2-F1
#
_entry.id   AF-A0A0H1B2W2-F1
#
_cell.length_a   1.000
_cell.length_b   1.000
_cell.length_c   1.000
_cell.angle_alpha   90.00
_cell.angle_beta   90.00
_cell.angle_gamma   90.00
#
_symmetry.space_group_name_H-M   'P 1'
#
loop_
_entity.id
_entity.type
_entity.pdbx_description
1 polymer ?
#
loop_
_entity_poly.entity_id
_entity_poly.type
_entity_poly.pdbx_seq_one_letter_code
_entity_poly.pdbx_strand_id
1 'polypeptide(L)'
;MSAFSNLLSPDDIKTSRNALSCPLTWMMMIMMMLVFLGGYAIYRQLRRKGKVEASHALSYMSLIVVGIGSAVYHATLKYPLQLVDDLSMLLGAGIMFHHVVTINSGSRMKVTIFVALTVALTTAAWAHIRLGDSALHQVVFGTMVVTVGYRSVKLLARLIPDKRMRLKLRRLLRMGNLTLFAAYGLWLVDVFACPSLRSVRHAIGLPLAWLFELHGWWHILTAIGVYIAMIVGEFLHDGNRTQVLGPEDGYLKILRGPSLQEKGKEKENGIRP
;
A
#
# COMPACT_ATOMS: atom_id res chain seq x y z
N MET A 1 16.30 -15.72 19.11
CA MET A 1 16.02 -17.17 19.21
C MET A 1 15.79 -17.54 20.67
N SER A 2 14.54 -17.54 21.16
CA SER A 2 14.11 -18.28 22.38
C SER A 2 12.66 -17.96 22.79
N ALA A 3 11.69 -18.22 21.91
CA ALA A 3 10.28 -18.28 22.33
C ALA A 3 9.39 -19.21 21.48
N PHE A 4 9.87 -19.73 20.36
CA PHE A 4 9.02 -20.47 19.40
C PHE A 4 9.43 -21.93 19.13
N SER A 5 10.45 -22.47 19.80
CA SER A 5 10.99 -23.79 19.43
C SER A 5 10.51 -24.99 20.26
N ASN A 6 9.76 -24.83 21.37
CA ASN A 6 9.54 -25.93 22.32
C ASN A 6 8.08 -26.21 22.70
N LEU A 7 7.10 -26.08 21.80
CA LEU A 7 5.70 -26.47 22.10
C LEU A 7 4.96 -27.03 20.86
N LEU A 8 5.36 -28.19 20.36
CA LEU A 8 4.50 -28.99 19.47
C LEU A 8 4.60 -30.47 19.84
N SER A 9 3.53 -30.99 20.45
CA SER A 9 3.33 -32.42 20.69
C SER A 9 2.94 -33.12 19.38
N PRO A 10 3.29 -34.40 19.15
CA PRO A 10 3.04 -35.11 17.89
C PRO A 10 1.57 -35.13 17.44
N ASP A 11 0.62 -35.03 18.37
CA ASP A 11 -0.82 -35.04 18.08
C ASP A 11 -1.35 -33.70 17.54
N ASP A 12 -0.71 -32.57 17.88
CA ASP A 12 -1.04 -31.25 17.30
C ASP A 12 -0.70 -31.17 15.80
N ILE A 13 0.21 -32.03 15.32
CA ILE A 13 0.68 -32.06 13.93
C ILE A 13 -0.37 -32.66 12.98
N LYS A 14 -1.30 -33.49 13.47
CA LYS A 14 -2.38 -34.08 12.64
C LYS A 14 -3.58 -33.13 12.51
N THR A 15 -3.99 -32.47 13.58
CA THR A 15 -5.08 -31.49 13.54
C THR A 15 -4.66 -30.20 12.82
N SER A 16 -3.39 -29.81 12.95
CA SER A 16 -2.77 -28.71 12.19
C SER A 16 -2.81 -28.93 10.67
N ARG A 17 -2.57 -30.16 10.19
CA ARG A 17 -2.52 -30.45 8.74
C ARG A 17 -3.85 -30.22 8.00
N ASN A 18 -4.99 -30.44 8.63
CA ASN A 18 -6.30 -30.17 8.02
C ASN A 18 -6.74 -28.71 8.19
N ALA A 19 -6.25 -28.02 9.24
CA ALA A 19 -6.47 -26.60 9.46
C ALA A 19 -5.50 -25.71 8.66
N LEU A 20 -4.41 -26.26 8.10
CA LEU A 20 -3.41 -25.53 7.30
C LEU A 20 -3.84 -25.27 5.85
N SER A 21 -4.80 -26.02 5.31
CA SER A 21 -5.15 -25.92 3.89
C SER A 21 -6.11 -24.77 3.54
N CYS A 22 -6.93 -24.29 4.50
CA CYS A 22 -7.98 -23.29 4.28
C CYS A 22 -7.65 -21.84 4.68
N PRO A 23 -6.84 -21.53 5.71
CA PRO A 23 -6.39 -20.16 5.98
C PRO A 23 -5.52 -19.60 4.85
N LEU A 24 -4.80 -20.48 4.15
CA LEU A 24 -3.99 -20.11 2.99
C LEU A 24 -4.82 -19.50 1.85
N THR A 25 -6.04 -19.99 1.58
CA THR A 25 -6.83 -19.55 0.41
C THR A 25 -7.36 -18.12 0.59
N TRP A 26 -7.93 -17.80 1.76
CA TRP A 26 -8.41 -16.45 2.09
C TRP A 26 -7.30 -15.41 2.02
N MET A 27 -6.13 -15.71 2.60
CA MET A 27 -4.97 -14.80 2.55
C MET A 27 -4.40 -14.65 1.13
N MET A 28 -4.31 -15.75 0.38
CA MET A 28 -3.83 -15.70 -1.01
C MET A 28 -4.73 -14.83 -1.90
N MET A 29 -6.06 -14.94 -1.74
CA MET A 29 -7.03 -14.12 -2.46
C MET A 29 -6.85 -12.63 -2.17
N ILE A 30 -6.54 -12.28 -0.92
CA ILE A 30 -6.25 -10.89 -0.54
C ILE A 30 -4.96 -10.40 -1.20
N MET A 31 -3.90 -11.23 -1.25
CA MET A 31 -2.66 -10.84 -1.91
C MET A 31 -2.81 -10.63 -3.42
N MET A 32 -3.66 -11.44 -4.07
CA MET A 32 -3.98 -11.26 -5.48
C MET A 32 -4.68 -9.92 -5.76
N MET A 33 -5.37 -9.33 -4.78
CA MET A 33 -5.94 -7.99 -4.91
C MET A 33 -4.85 -6.92 -5.07
N LEU A 34 -3.73 -7.00 -4.34
CA LEU A 34 -2.62 -6.05 -4.48
C LEU A 34 -1.98 -6.16 -5.87
N VAL A 35 -1.75 -7.38 -6.32
CA VAL A 35 -1.21 -7.67 -7.66
C VAL A 35 -2.16 -7.15 -8.74
N PHE A 36 -3.47 -7.40 -8.59
CA PHE A 36 -4.49 -6.93 -9.52
C PHE A 36 -4.56 -5.40 -9.59
N LEU A 37 -4.57 -4.71 -8.45
CA LEU A 37 -4.62 -3.24 -8.40
C LEU A 37 -3.38 -2.61 -9.04
N GLY A 38 -2.20 -3.15 -8.75
CA GLY A 38 -0.95 -2.71 -9.38
C GLY A 38 -0.93 -2.98 -10.88
N GLY A 39 -1.30 -4.19 -11.30
CA GLY A 39 -1.36 -4.60 -12.70
C GLY A 39 -2.36 -3.78 -13.51
N TYR A 40 -3.55 -3.53 -12.96
CA TYR A 40 -4.56 -2.67 -13.56
C TYR A 40 -4.05 -1.23 -13.76
N ALA A 41 -3.38 -0.67 -12.75
CA ALA A 41 -2.83 0.69 -12.81
C ALA A 41 -1.73 0.82 -13.88
N ILE A 42 -0.86 -0.19 -14.01
CA ILE A 42 0.18 -0.24 -15.05
C ILE A 42 -0.45 -0.41 -16.42
N TYR A 43 -1.36 -1.38 -16.59
CA TYR A 43 -2.09 -1.58 -17.85
C TYR A 43 -2.74 -0.28 -18.32
N ARG A 44 -3.40 0.42 -17.39
CA ARG A 44 -4.01 1.73 -17.66
C ARG A 44 -2.98 2.76 -18.09
N GLN A 45 -1.82 2.85 -17.44
CA GLN A 45 -0.76 3.79 -17.83
C GLN A 45 -0.21 3.48 -19.23
N LEU A 46 0.03 2.21 -19.55
CA LEU A 46 0.50 1.77 -20.88
C LEU A 46 -0.50 2.07 -22.00
N ARG A 47 -1.80 2.09 -21.69
CA ARG A 47 -2.88 2.40 -22.65
C ARG A 47 -3.12 3.90 -22.81
N ARG A 48 -2.51 4.78 -22.00
CA ARG A 48 -2.63 6.24 -22.16
C ARG A 48 -1.76 6.71 -23.32
N LYS A 49 -2.31 7.57 -24.19
CA LYS A 49 -1.53 8.31 -25.20
C LYS A 49 -0.75 9.42 -24.49
N GLY A 50 0.45 9.11 -23.99
CA GLY A 50 1.32 10.04 -23.26
C GLY A 50 2.58 9.35 -22.75
N LYS A 51 3.52 10.11 -22.20
CA LYS A 51 4.71 9.53 -21.58
C LYS A 51 4.32 8.84 -20.27
N VAL A 52 4.78 7.60 -20.08
CA VAL A 52 4.65 6.89 -18.81
C VAL A 52 5.62 7.51 -17.83
N GLU A 53 5.09 8.12 -16.78
CA GLU A 53 5.92 8.65 -15.70
C GLU A 53 6.53 7.51 -14.89
N ALA A 54 7.84 7.32 -15.06
CA ALA A 54 8.57 6.19 -14.48
C ALA A 54 8.39 6.07 -12.95
N SER A 55 8.25 7.19 -12.24
CA SER A 55 8.06 7.19 -10.78
C SER A 55 6.72 6.57 -10.34
N HIS A 56 5.63 6.80 -11.09
CA HIS A 56 4.35 6.17 -10.78
C HIS A 56 4.35 4.70 -11.17
N ALA A 57 4.91 4.37 -12.34
CA ALA A 57 5.05 2.99 -12.78
C ALA A 57 5.86 2.17 -11.75
N LEU A 58 6.96 2.73 -11.24
CA LEU A 58 7.79 2.10 -10.22
C LEU A 58 7.02 1.89 -8.91
N SER A 59 6.17 2.83 -8.51
CA SER A 59 5.30 2.69 -7.33
C SER A 59 4.30 1.53 -7.49
N TYR A 60 3.67 1.38 -8.65
CA TYR A 60 2.76 0.25 -8.90
C TYR A 60 3.48 -1.09 -9.06
N MET A 61 4.67 -1.10 -9.66
CA MET A 61 5.52 -2.29 -9.69
C MET A 61 5.90 -2.72 -8.27
N SER A 62 6.21 -1.78 -7.38
CA SER A 62 6.51 -2.10 -5.98
C SER A 62 5.30 -2.72 -5.27
N LEU A 63 4.07 -2.27 -5.55
CA LEU A 63 2.86 -2.88 -4.99
C LEU A 63 2.68 -4.34 -5.44
N ILE A 64 2.99 -4.64 -6.71
CA ILE A 64 2.96 -6.02 -7.24
C ILE A 64 4.01 -6.88 -6.53
N VAL A 65 5.23 -6.36 -6.37
CA VAL A 65 6.31 -7.09 -5.68
C VAL A 65 5.93 -7.38 -4.23
N VAL A 66 5.36 -6.41 -3.51
CA VAL A 66 4.81 -6.61 -2.15
C VAL A 66 3.73 -7.69 -2.15
N GLY A 67 2.77 -7.63 -3.08
CA GLY A 67 1.71 -8.64 -3.17
C GLY A 67 2.24 -10.05 -3.41
N ILE A 68 3.24 -10.21 -4.29
CA ILE A 68 3.87 -11.51 -4.56
C ILE A 68 4.69 -11.98 -3.35
N GLY A 69 5.53 -11.09 -2.78
CA GLY A 69 6.36 -11.39 -1.61
C GLY A 69 5.51 -11.86 -0.43
N SER A 70 4.45 -11.12 -0.12
CA SER A 70 3.53 -11.45 0.95
C SER A 70 2.76 -12.74 0.69
N ALA A 71 2.32 -13.00 -0.55
CA ALA A 71 1.68 -14.27 -0.91
C ALA A 71 2.60 -15.46 -0.66
N VAL A 72 3.86 -15.37 -1.12
CA VAL A 72 4.86 -16.43 -0.97
C VAL A 72 5.24 -16.63 0.49
N TYR A 73 5.35 -15.55 1.27
CA TYR A 73 5.56 -15.65 2.71
C TYR A 73 4.38 -16.34 3.41
N HIS A 74 3.14 -15.88 3.21
CA HIS A 74 1.98 -16.47 3.86
C HIS A 74 1.68 -17.90 3.42
N ALA A 75 2.11 -18.30 2.22
CA ALA A 75 2.01 -19.68 1.76
C ALA A 75 3.03 -20.63 2.43
N THR A 76 4.15 -20.10 2.94
CA THR A 76 5.29 -20.92 3.40
C THR A 76 5.66 -20.73 4.87
N LEU A 77 5.36 -19.56 5.44
CA LEU A 77 5.72 -19.09 6.78
C LEU A 77 7.22 -19.22 7.10
N LYS A 78 8.09 -19.08 6.08
CA LYS A 78 9.54 -19.18 6.22
C LYS A 78 10.17 -17.81 6.44
N TYR A 79 11.09 -17.72 7.39
CA TYR A 79 11.79 -16.47 7.74
C TYR A 79 12.46 -15.76 6.55
N PRO A 80 13.19 -16.44 5.62
CA PRO A 80 13.75 -15.75 4.46
C PRO A 80 12.69 -15.08 3.58
N LEU A 81 11.49 -15.65 3.51
CA LEU A 81 10.37 -15.12 2.73
C LEU A 81 9.63 -14.01 3.49
N GLN A 82 9.61 -14.07 4.83
CA GLN A 82 9.20 -12.94 5.66
C GLN A 82 10.08 -11.71 5.39
N LEU A 83 11.41 -11.93 5.33
CA LEU A 83 12.34 -10.85 5.01
C LEU A 83 12.09 -10.27 3.61
N VAL A 84 11.74 -11.09 2.63
CA VAL A 84 11.36 -10.61 1.29
C VAL A 84 10.10 -9.74 1.35
N ASP A 85 9.07 -10.16 2.10
CA ASP A 85 7.84 -9.38 2.30
C ASP A 85 8.16 -8.03 2.96
N ASP A 86 8.79 -8.05 4.14
CA ASP A 86 9.12 -6.85 4.93
C ASP A 86 10.05 -5.88 4.16
N LEU A 87 11.07 -6.39 3.46
CA LEU A 87 11.96 -5.53 2.65
C LEU A 87 11.26 -4.95 1.42
N SER A 88 10.37 -5.70 0.78
CA SER A 88 9.60 -5.20 -0.35
C SER A 88 8.65 -4.07 0.06
N MET A 89 8.06 -4.16 1.26
CA MET A 89 7.23 -3.11 1.83
C MET A 89 8.03 -1.83 2.10
N LEU A 90 9.24 -1.94 2.67
CA LEU A 90 10.13 -0.80 2.88
C LEU A 90 10.54 -0.13 1.57
N LEU A 91 10.88 -0.92 0.56
CA LEU A 91 11.25 -0.39 -0.75
C LEU A 91 10.08 0.35 -1.41
N GLY A 92 8.88 -0.25 -1.41
CA GLY A 92 7.68 0.37 -1.99
C GLY A 92 7.28 1.66 -1.28
N ALA A 93 7.26 1.65 0.05
CA ALA A 93 7.01 2.85 0.85
C ALA A 93 8.09 3.92 0.63
N GLY A 94 9.36 3.51 0.51
CA GLY A 94 10.49 4.39 0.22
C GLY A 94 10.37 5.08 -1.14
N ILE A 95 10.00 4.35 -2.20
CA ILE A 95 9.77 4.91 -3.54
C ILE A 95 8.68 5.99 -3.47
N MET A 96 7.55 5.68 -2.83
CA MET A 96 6.44 6.62 -2.69
C MET A 96 6.82 7.83 -1.81
N PHE A 97 7.56 7.60 -0.72
CA PHE A 97 8.08 8.64 0.15
C PHE A 97 8.98 9.62 -0.60
N HIS A 98 9.97 9.10 -1.32
CA HIS A 98 10.88 9.93 -2.12
C HIS A 98 10.10 10.73 -3.15
N HIS A 99 9.17 10.08 -3.88
CA HIS A 99 8.34 10.73 -4.86
C HIS A 99 7.55 11.90 -4.26
N VAL A 100 6.76 11.68 -3.21
CA VAL A 100 5.86 12.68 -2.63
C VAL A 100 6.60 13.81 -1.92
N VAL A 101 7.65 13.50 -1.16
CA VAL A 101 8.39 14.51 -0.39
C VAL A 101 9.14 15.46 -1.33
N THR A 102 9.66 14.93 -2.44
CA THR A 102 10.47 15.70 -3.39
C THR A 102 9.68 16.46 -4.45
N ILE A 103 8.34 16.40 -4.42
CA ILE A 103 7.48 17.22 -5.29
C ILE A 103 7.84 18.70 -5.14
N ASN A 104 8.07 19.37 -6.28
CA ASN A 104 8.51 20.77 -6.40
C ASN A 104 9.79 21.12 -5.62
N SER A 105 10.66 20.13 -5.39
CA SER A 105 11.98 20.34 -4.77
C SER A 105 13.09 20.38 -5.81
N GLY A 106 14.16 21.14 -5.55
CA GLY A 106 15.34 21.19 -6.41
C GLY A 106 16.16 19.87 -6.40
N SER A 107 17.03 19.69 -7.39
CA SER A 107 17.81 18.45 -7.57
C SER A 107 18.68 18.09 -6.37
N ARG A 108 19.25 19.09 -5.67
CA ARG A 108 20.04 18.84 -4.45
C ARG A 108 19.21 18.15 -3.36
N MET A 109 18.03 18.68 -3.06
CA MET A 109 17.12 18.11 -2.06
C MET A 109 16.65 16.70 -2.47
N LYS A 110 16.38 16.47 -3.76
CA LYS A 110 16.03 15.14 -4.29
C LYS A 110 17.11 14.10 -3.99
N VAL A 111 18.38 14.47 -4.22
CA VAL A 111 19.54 13.60 -3.96
C VAL A 111 19.75 13.42 -2.46
N THR A 112 19.68 14.48 -1.66
CA THR A 112 19.81 14.38 -0.20
C THR A 112 18.78 13.44 0.42
N ILE A 113 17.50 13.59 0.04
CA ILE A 113 16.43 12.69 0.52
C ILE A 113 16.65 11.27 0.04
N PHE A 114 17.10 11.07 -1.20
CA PHE A 114 17.42 9.74 -1.73
C PHE A 114 18.51 9.06 -0.90
N VAL A 115 19.64 9.73 -0.66
CA VAL A 115 20.76 9.18 0.12
C VAL A 115 20.32 8.90 1.56
N ALA A 116 19.63 9.83 2.21
CA ALA A 116 19.14 9.65 3.58
C ALA A 116 18.18 8.46 3.68
N LEU A 117 17.27 8.33 2.71
CA LEU A 117 16.34 7.21 2.63
C LEU A 117 17.08 5.89 2.41
N THR A 118 18.05 5.84 1.49
CA THR A 118 18.85 4.63 1.26
C THR A 118 19.56 4.18 2.55
N VAL A 119 20.19 5.11 3.28
CA VAL A 119 20.84 4.79 4.56
C VAL A 119 19.83 4.28 5.60
N ALA A 120 18.66 4.91 5.71
CA ALA A 120 17.63 4.47 6.65
C ALA A 120 17.10 3.05 6.31
N LEU A 121 16.83 2.78 5.03
CA LEU A 121 16.32 1.48 4.59
C LEU A 121 17.37 0.38 4.74
N THR A 122 18.64 0.63 4.41
CA THR A 122 19.71 -0.35 4.60
C THR A 122 19.97 -0.62 6.07
N THR A 123 19.89 0.39 6.93
CA THR A 123 20.01 0.23 8.39
C THR A 123 18.86 -0.60 8.95
N ALA A 124 17.62 -0.33 8.53
CA ALA A 124 16.46 -1.11 8.92
C ALA A 124 16.57 -2.58 8.48
N ALA A 125 16.98 -2.81 7.23
CA ALA A 125 17.21 -4.14 6.68
C ALA A 125 18.30 -4.90 7.45
N TRP A 126 19.43 -4.24 7.69
CA TRP A 126 20.54 -4.83 8.45
C TRP A 126 20.13 -5.20 9.87
N ALA A 127 19.44 -4.30 10.57
CA ALA A 127 18.95 -4.55 11.93
C ALA A 127 17.98 -5.73 11.95
N HIS A 128 17.06 -5.80 10.98
CA HIS A 128 16.12 -6.91 10.86
C HIS A 128 16.82 -8.26 10.69
N ILE A 129 17.87 -8.32 9.86
CA ILE A 129 18.65 -9.54 9.62
C ILE A 129 19.45 -9.94 10.87
N ARG A 130 20.02 -8.97 11.60
CA ARG A 130 20.93 -9.23 12.72
C ARG A 130 20.24 -9.48 14.05
N LEU A 131 19.20 -8.72 14.35
CA LEU A 131 18.45 -8.82 15.62
C LEU A 131 17.36 -9.89 15.53
N GLY A 132 16.88 -10.19 14.33
CA GLY A 132 15.79 -11.15 14.11
C GLY A 132 14.43 -10.65 14.58
N ASP A 133 14.32 -9.35 14.89
CA ASP A 133 13.06 -8.65 15.14
C ASP A 133 12.79 -7.62 14.03
N SER A 134 11.53 -7.22 13.88
CA SER A 134 11.10 -6.25 12.86
C SER A 134 10.77 -4.87 13.43
N ALA A 135 11.21 -4.56 14.66
CA ALA A 135 10.80 -3.33 15.34
C ALA A 135 11.27 -2.07 14.59
N LEU A 136 12.55 -2.05 14.16
CA LEU A 136 13.08 -0.92 13.40
C LEU A 136 12.41 -0.79 12.02
N HIS A 137 12.12 -1.91 11.36
CA HIS A 137 11.35 -1.93 10.12
C HIS A 137 9.99 -1.23 10.30
N GLN A 138 9.24 -1.59 11.35
CA GLN A 138 7.91 -1.04 11.62
C GLN A 138 7.96 0.47 11.87
N VAL A 139 8.94 0.94 12.65
CA VAL A 139 9.12 2.37 12.95
C VAL A 139 9.45 3.16 11.68
N VAL A 140 10.38 2.67 10.86
CA VAL A 140 10.77 3.33 9.61
C VAL A 140 9.61 3.34 8.61
N PHE A 141 8.94 2.20 8.44
CA PHE A 141 7.77 2.07 7.57
C PHE A 141 6.63 3.02 8.01
N GLY A 142 6.24 2.98 9.29
CA GLY A 142 5.19 3.84 9.82
C GLY A 142 5.51 5.34 9.67
N THR A 143 6.77 5.71 9.92
CA THR A 143 7.23 7.11 9.73
C THR A 143 7.10 7.56 8.28
N MET A 144 7.46 6.70 7.31
CA MET A 144 7.30 7.01 5.89
C MET A 144 5.82 7.18 5.52
N VAL A 145 4.96 6.26 5.93
CA VAL A 145 3.51 6.30 5.64
C VAL A 145 2.86 7.56 6.19
N VAL A 146 3.12 7.91 7.45
CA VAL A 146 2.58 9.12 8.09
C VAL A 146 3.08 10.38 7.37
N THR A 147 4.37 10.42 7.03
CA THR A 147 4.95 11.56 6.32
C THR A 147 4.35 11.74 4.93
N VAL A 148 4.19 10.65 4.16
CA VAL A 148 3.53 10.66 2.84
C VAL A 148 2.10 11.17 2.95
N GLY A 149 1.32 10.67 3.90
CA GLY A 149 -0.06 11.09 4.13
C GLY A 149 -0.15 12.58 4.46
N TYR A 150 0.67 13.06 5.40
CA TYR A 150 0.71 14.47 5.80
C TYR A 150 1.15 15.40 4.67
N ARG A 151 2.24 15.04 3.99
CA ARG A 151 2.78 15.83 2.87
C ARG A 151 1.78 15.91 1.72
N SER A 152 1.11 14.80 1.39
CA SER A 152 0.08 14.75 0.35
C SER A 152 -1.09 15.69 0.65
N VAL A 153 -1.57 15.77 1.90
CA VAL A 153 -2.64 16.72 2.30
C VAL A 153 -2.21 18.17 2.08
N LYS A 154 -0.97 18.51 2.43
CA LYS A 154 -0.41 19.86 2.21
C LYS A 154 -0.25 20.18 0.73
N LEU A 155 0.25 19.23 -0.05
CA LEU A 155 0.44 19.40 -1.50
C LEU A 155 -0.88 19.57 -2.23
N LEU A 156 -1.90 18.78 -1.91
CA LEU A 156 -3.25 18.93 -2.47
C LEU A 156 -3.82 20.33 -2.23
N ALA A 157 -3.54 20.93 -1.08
CA ALA A 157 -4.01 22.27 -0.74
C ALA A 157 -3.43 23.34 -1.68
N ARG A 158 -2.16 23.17 -2.06
CA ARG A 158 -1.34 24.15 -2.79
C ARG A 158 -1.36 23.94 -4.30
N LEU A 159 -1.42 22.69 -4.75
CA LEU A 159 -1.13 22.32 -6.13
C LEU A 159 -2.35 22.02 -6.98
N ILE A 160 -3.51 21.76 -6.38
CA ILE A 160 -4.75 21.49 -7.12
C ILE A 160 -5.61 22.77 -7.12
N PRO A 161 -5.75 23.46 -8.28
CA PRO A 161 -6.50 24.71 -8.35
C PRO A 161 -8.01 24.48 -8.27
N ASP A 162 -8.51 23.41 -8.89
CA ASP A 162 -9.94 23.12 -8.93
C ASP A 162 -10.47 22.76 -7.53
N LYS A 163 -11.42 23.56 -7.03
CA LYS A 163 -11.95 23.42 -5.66
C LYS A 163 -12.65 22.07 -5.46
N ARG A 164 -13.38 21.59 -6.47
CA ARG A 164 -14.18 20.35 -6.41
C ARG A 164 -13.27 19.12 -6.38
N MET A 165 -12.30 19.05 -7.30
CA MET A 165 -11.27 18.02 -7.36
C MET A 165 -10.50 17.96 -6.04
N ARG A 166 -10.01 19.11 -5.56
CA ARG A 166 -9.26 19.20 -4.31
C ARG A 166 -10.05 18.69 -3.10
N LEU A 167 -11.34 19.03 -2.99
CA LEU A 167 -12.18 18.57 -1.89
C LEU A 167 -12.37 17.05 -1.92
N LYS A 168 -12.67 16.49 -3.10
CA LYS A 168 -12.85 15.03 -3.28
C LYS A 168 -11.54 14.27 -3.03
N LEU A 169 -10.41 14.72 -3.60
CA LEU A 169 -9.09 14.12 -3.36
C LEU A 169 -8.69 14.19 -1.88
N ARG A 170 -8.93 15.33 -1.21
CA ARG A 170 -8.64 15.46 0.22
C ARG A 170 -9.50 14.52 1.07
N ARG A 171 -10.78 14.33 0.71
CA ARG A 171 -11.67 13.39 1.41
C ARG A 171 -11.21 11.95 1.20
N LEU A 172 -10.91 11.57 -0.04
CA LEU A 172 -10.35 10.25 -0.36
C LEU A 172 -9.05 10.01 0.39
N LEU A 173 -8.09 10.93 0.34
CA LEU A 173 -6.83 10.79 1.05
C LEU A 173 -7.02 10.66 2.56
N ARG A 174 -7.96 11.42 3.15
CA ARG A 174 -8.29 11.30 4.57
C ARG A 174 -8.86 9.91 4.88
N MET A 175 -9.78 9.42 4.05
CA MET A 175 -10.31 8.06 4.20
C MET A 175 -9.18 7.02 4.07
N GLY A 176 -8.34 7.11 3.05
CA GLY A 176 -7.19 6.21 2.86
C GLY A 176 -6.21 6.22 4.05
N ASN A 177 -5.89 7.39 4.59
CA ASN A 177 -5.05 7.49 5.79
C ASN A 177 -5.73 6.86 7.02
N LEU A 178 -7.02 7.12 7.23
CA LEU A 178 -7.78 6.48 8.32
C LEU A 178 -7.82 4.96 8.16
N THR A 179 -8.00 4.47 6.92
CA THR A 179 -7.93 3.05 6.60
C THR A 179 -6.56 2.47 6.94
N LEU A 180 -5.46 3.15 6.64
CA LEU A 180 -4.10 2.71 6.99
C LEU A 180 -3.87 2.67 8.52
N PHE A 181 -4.35 3.68 9.24
CA PHE A 181 -4.28 3.67 10.72
C PHE A 181 -5.11 2.56 11.33
N ALA A 182 -6.33 2.33 10.82
CA ALA A 182 -7.18 1.24 11.25
C ALA A 182 -6.54 -0.12 10.96
N ALA A 183 -5.95 -0.28 9.78
CA ALA A 183 -5.16 -1.45 9.44
C ALA A 183 -4.08 -1.66 10.51
N TYR A 184 -3.27 -0.65 10.79
CA TYR A 184 -2.12 -0.79 11.71
C TYR A 184 -2.58 -1.16 13.12
N GLY A 185 -3.71 -0.59 13.57
CA GLY A 185 -4.36 -0.98 14.81
C GLY A 185 -4.78 -2.45 14.82
N LEU A 186 -5.41 -2.95 13.75
CA LEU A 186 -5.79 -4.37 13.65
C LEU A 186 -4.57 -5.29 13.65
N TRP A 187 -3.50 -4.91 12.96
CA TRP A 187 -2.26 -5.66 12.95
C TRP A 187 -1.61 -5.73 14.34
N LEU A 188 -1.57 -4.61 15.08
CA LEU A 188 -1.09 -4.59 16.46
C LEU A 188 -1.91 -5.50 17.37
N VAL A 189 -3.25 -5.46 17.25
CA VAL A 189 -4.13 -6.35 18.02
C VAL A 189 -3.88 -7.82 17.66
N ASP A 190 -3.67 -8.14 16.38
CA ASP A 190 -3.35 -9.51 15.94
C ASP A 190 -2.06 -10.02 16.59
N VAL A 191 -1.02 -9.18 16.62
CA VAL A 191 0.27 -9.49 17.23
C VAL A 191 0.14 -9.71 18.75
N PHE A 192 -0.50 -8.79 19.47
CA PHE A 192 -0.55 -8.85 20.94
C PHE A 192 -1.61 -9.84 21.48
N ALA A 193 -2.71 -10.04 20.76
CA ALA A 193 -3.81 -10.92 21.18
C ALA A 193 -3.82 -12.27 20.43
N CYS A 194 -2.70 -12.66 19.81
CA CYS A 194 -2.60 -13.86 18.97
C CYS A 194 -3.13 -15.15 19.65
N PRO A 195 -2.79 -15.49 20.91
CA PRO A 195 -3.29 -16.71 21.56
C PRO A 195 -4.82 -16.70 21.73
N SER A 196 -5.38 -15.54 22.10
CA SER A 196 -6.82 -15.35 22.30
C SER A 196 -7.58 -15.44 20.99
N LEU A 197 -7.10 -14.74 19.95
CA LEU A 197 -7.70 -14.77 18.61
C LEU A 197 -7.67 -16.18 18.02
N ARG A 198 -6.56 -16.90 18.18
CA ARG A 198 -6.46 -18.29 17.72
C ARG A 198 -7.48 -19.20 18.43
N SER A 199 -7.62 -19.05 19.75
CA SER A 199 -8.60 -19.82 20.52
C SER A 199 -10.04 -19.56 20.05
N VAL A 200 -10.39 -18.29 19.82
CA VAL A 200 -11.70 -17.88 19.28
C VAL A 200 -11.93 -18.48 17.88
N ARG A 201 -10.93 -18.45 17.00
CA ARG A 201 -11.04 -19.03 15.65
C ARG A 201 -11.25 -20.54 15.68
N HIS A 202 -10.56 -21.26 16.57
CA HIS A 202 -10.79 -22.69 16.76
C HIS A 202 -12.19 -23.01 17.32
N ALA A 203 -12.71 -22.16 18.20
CA ALA A 203 -14.04 -22.36 18.78
C ALA A 203 -15.18 -22.09 17.79
N ILE A 204 -15.06 -21.05 16.95
CA ILE A 204 -16.12 -20.63 16.03
C ILE A 204 -16.09 -21.43 14.72
N GLY A 205 -14.91 -21.83 14.24
CA GLY A 205 -14.75 -22.54 12.97
C GLY A 205 -15.05 -21.68 11.72
N LEU A 206 -14.91 -22.29 10.54
CA LEU A 206 -15.12 -21.62 9.26
C LEU A 206 -16.61 -21.57 8.88
N PRO A 207 -17.07 -20.53 8.15
CA PRO A 207 -16.31 -19.39 7.63
C PRO A 207 -16.16 -18.21 8.60
N LEU A 208 -16.88 -18.21 9.73
CA LEU A 208 -16.93 -17.09 10.68
C LEU A 208 -15.57 -16.78 11.33
N ALA A 209 -14.66 -17.76 11.40
CA ALA A 209 -13.28 -17.55 11.84
C ALA A 209 -12.52 -16.50 11.02
N TRP A 210 -12.89 -16.25 9.75
CA TRP A 210 -12.27 -15.20 8.92
C TRP A 210 -12.46 -13.79 9.49
N LEU A 211 -13.54 -13.55 10.24
CA LEU A 211 -13.76 -12.24 10.90
C LEU A 211 -12.68 -11.94 11.95
N PHE A 212 -12.10 -12.98 12.55
CA PHE A 212 -11.07 -12.89 13.58
C PHE A 212 -9.65 -13.13 13.03
N GLU A 213 -9.50 -13.26 11.72
CA GLU A 213 -8.20 -13.21 11.03
C GLU A 213 -7.81 -11.75 10.78
N LEU A 214 -7.49 -11.03 11.86
CA LEU A 214 -7.21 -9.59 11.83
C LEU A 214 -6.02 -9.23 10.93
N HIS A 215 -5.03 -10.13 10.83
CA HIS A 215 -3.94 -10.01 9.86
C HIS A 215 -4.42 -9.97 8.39
N GLY A 216 -5.51 -10.65 8.05
CA GLY A 216 -6.11 -10.56 6.71
C GLY A 216 -6.76 -9.21 6.46
N TRP A 217 -7.46 -8.68 7.46
CA TRP A 217 -8.05 -7.34 7.40
C TRP A 217 -6.99 -6.25 7.29
N TRP A 218 -5.85 -6.41 7.97
CA TRP A 218 -4.68 -5.54 7.80
C TRP A 218 -4.28 -5.40 6.33
N HIS A 219 -4.17 -6.51 5.61
CA HIS A 219 -3.79 -6.51 4.20
C HIS A 219 -4.82 -5.86 3.29
N ILE A 220 -6.12 -6.15 3.48
CA ILE A 220 -7.20 -5.52 2.70
C ILE A 220 -7.19 -4.00 2.89
N LEU A 221 -7.18 -3.55 4.15
CA LEU A 221 -7.22 -2.13 4.48
C LEU A 221 -5.95 -1.41 4.00
N THR A 222 -4.78 -2.03 4.17
CA THR A 222 -3.51 -1.47 3.68
C THR A 222 -3.53 -1.33 2.16
N ALA A 223 -3.99 -2.34 1.43
CA ALA A 223 -4.09 -2.27 -0.02
C ALA A 223 -5.02 -1.14 -0.49
N ILE A 224 -6.19 -0.98 0.13
CA ILE A 224 -7.11 0.12 -0.17
C ILE A 224 -6.46 1.48 0.10
N GLY A 225 -5.87 1.65 1.29
CA GLY A 225 -5.25 2.90 1.70
C GLY A 225 -4.05 3.29 0.85
N VAL A 226 -3.17 2.34 0.56
CA VAL A 226 -1.99 2.53 -0.32
C VAL A 226 -2.43 2.85 -1.75
N TYR A 227 -3.42 2.14 -2.29
CA TYR A 227 -3.93 2.42 -3.63
C TYR A 227 -4.49 3.85 -3.75
N ILE A 228 -5.27 4.29 -2.76
CA ILE A 228 -5.76 5.67 -2.69
C ILE A 228 -4.59 6.66 -2.65
N ALA A 229 -3.57 6.40 -1.83
CA ALA A 229 -2.38 7.26 -1.73
C ALA A 229 -1.61 7.33 -3.06
N MET A 230 -1.43 6.22 -3.76
CA MET A 230 -0.79 6.15 -5.08
C MET A 230 -1.56 6.95 -6.14
N ILE A 231 -2.90 6.79 -6.19
CA ILE A 231 -3.76 7.56 -7.09
C ILE A 231 -3.67 9.06 -6.80
N VAL A 232 -3.71 9.45 -5.52
CA VAL A 232 -3.53 10.86 -5.14
C VAL A 232 -2.14 11.38 -5.55
N GLY A 233 -1.11 10.55 -5.43
CA GLY A 233 0.24 10.83 -5.94
C GLY A 233 0.24 11.16 -7.43
N GLU A 234 -0.48 10.37 -8.25
CA GLU A 234 -0.61 10.66 -9.69
C GLU A 234 -1.24 12.03 -9.97
N PHE A 235 -2.27 12.43 -9.22
CA PHE A 235 -2.90 13.76 -9.37
C PHE A 235 -2.01 14.91 -8.89
N LEU A 236 -1.07 14.63 -8.00
CA LEU A 236 -0.07 15.61 -7.55
C LEU A 236 1.10 15.77 -8.53
N HIS A 237 1.19 14.96 -9.59
CA HIS A 237 2.18 15.13 -10.64
C HIS A 237 1.82 16.29 -11.59
N ASP A 238 2.83 17.01 -12.09
CA ASP A 238 2.68 18.26 -12.86
C ASP A 238 1.66 18.13 -14.01
N GLY A 239 1.72 17.05 -14.79
CA GLY A 239 0.81 16.82 -15.93
C GLY A 239 -0.66 16.54 -15.57
N ASN A 240 -1.00 16.29 -14.30
CA ASN A 240 -2.36 15.91 -13.90
C ASN A 240 -3.05 16.93 -12.97
N ARG A 241 -2.31 17.92 -12.46
CA ARG A 241 -2.82 18.89 -11.46
C ARG A 241 -3.95 19.79 -11.97
N THR A 242 -4.02 20.02 -13.28
CA THR A 242 -4.97 20.94 -13.93
C THR A 242 -6.28 20.26 -14.36
N GLN A 243 -6.43 18.96 -14.11
CA GLN A 243 -7.64 18.24 -14.45
C GLN A 243 -8.85 18.75 -13.66
N VAL A 244 -9.97 18.92 -14.38
CA VAL A 244 -11.23 19.40 -13.83
C VAL A 244 -12.19 18.24 -13.72
N LEU A 245 -12.95 18.20 -12.62
CA LEU A 245 -13.94 17.18 -12.39
C LEU A 245 -15.35 17.70 -12.79
N GLY A 246 -16.03 16.96 -13.66
CA GLY A 246 -17.41 17.25 -14.07
C GLY A 246 -18.42 17.18 -12.91
N PRO A 247 -19.67 17.62 -13.13
CA PRO A 247 -20.76 17.52 -12.14
C PRO A 247 -21.05 16.08 -11.72
N GLU A 248 -21.18 15.18 -12.71
CA GLU A 248 -21.55 13.77 -12.53
C GLU A 248 -20.37 12.86 -12.12
N ASP A 249 -19.16 13.40 -12.08
CA ASP A 249 -17.96 12.63 -11.86
C ASP A 249 -17.80 12.22 -10.39
N GLY A 250 -18.12 10.96 -10.07
CA GLY A 250 -18.00 10.39 -8.73
C GLY A 250 -16.58 9.99 -8.30
N TYR A 251 -16.46 9.43 -7.09
CA TYR A 251 -15.19 8.91 -6.55
C TYR A 251 -14.59 7.79 -7.40
N LEU A 252 -15.44 6.94 -8.02
CA LEU A 252 -15.00 5.87 -8.90
C LEU A 252 -14.19 6.39 -10.09
N LYS A 253 -14.53 7.56 -10.64
CA LYS A 253 -13.76 8.17 -11.73
C LYS A 253 -12.37 8.60 -11.25
N ILE A 254 -12.27 9.13 -10.04
CA ILE A 254 -10.98 9.49 -9.43
C ILE A 254 -10.14 8.25 -9.15
N LEU A 255 -10.74 7.17 -8.63
CA LEU A 255 -10.04 5.90 -8.36
C LEU A 255 -9.57 5.19 -9.63
N ARG A 256 -10.28 5.37 -10.75
CA ARG A 256 -9.79 4.99 -12.09
C ARG A 256 -8.58 5.81 -12.54
N GLY A 257 -8.17 6.83 -11.78
CA GLY A 257 -7.00 7.68 -11.98
C GLY A 257 -7.18 8.77 -13.02
N PRO A 258 -6.13 9.59 -13.24
CA PRO A 258 -6.21 10.76 -14.10
C PRO A 258 -6.58 10.40 -15.56
N SER A 259 -7.52 11.11 -16.16
CA SER A 259 -7.85 11.00 -17.58
C SER A 259 -7.36 12.25 -18.28
N LEU A 260 -6.50 12.13 -19.29
CA LEU A 260 -5.91 13.25 -20.05
C LEU A 260 -6.93 14.04 -20.90
N GLN A 261 -8.10 14.38 -20.36
CA GLN A 261 -8.89 15.45 -20.95
C GLN A 261 -8.32 16.78 -20.45
N GLU A 262 -7.23 17.18 -21.09
CA GLU A 262 -6.83 18.58 -21.09
C GLU A 262 -7.97 19.41 -21.68
N LYS A 263 -8.25 20.53 -21.02
CA LYS A 263 -9.34 21.48 -21.29
C LYS A 263 -9.24 22.21 -22.64
N GLY A 264 -8.55 21.64 -23.64
CA GLY A 264 -8.30 22.25 -24.95
C GLY A 264 -9.12 21.69 -26.10
N LYS A 265 -9.61 20.43 -26.05
CA LYS A 265 -10.23 19.78 -27.23
C LYS A 265 -11.75 19.87 -27.33
N GLU A 266 -12.46 20.27 -26.28
CA GLU A 266 -13.92 20.51 -26.37
C GLU A 266 -14.27 21.85 -27.03
N LYS A 267 -13.36 22.84 -27.01
CA LYS A 267 -13.62 24.13 -27.69
C LYS A 267 -13.37 24.13 -29.19
N GLU A 268 -12.65 23.14 -29.72
CA GLU A 268 -12.30 23.09 -31.15
C GLU A 268 -13.27 22.22 -31.97
N ASN A 269 -14.04 21.34 -31.33
CA ASN A 269 -15.05 20.51 -31.99
C ASN A 269 -16.49 21.05 -31.86
N GLY A 270 -16.68 22.18 -31.19
CA GLY A 270 -18.01 22.76 -30.91
C GLY A 270 -18.38 23.99 -31.73
N ILE A 271 -17.52 24.47 -32.64
CA ILE A 271 -17.83 25.61 -33.50
C ILE A 271 -17.29 25.35 -34.90
N ARG A 272 -18.17 24.89 -35.79
CA ARG A 272 -18.11 25.24 -37.21
C ARG A 272 -19.54 25.55 -37.65
N PRO A 273 -19.85 26.78 -38.11
CA PRO A 273 -21.13 27.09 -38.73
C PRO A 273 -21.34 26.29 -40.03
#